data_AF-A0A936RZH6-F1
#
_entry.id   AF-A0A936RZH6-F1
#
_cell.length_a   1.000
_cell.length_b   1.000
_cell.length_c   1.000
_cell.angle_alpha   90.00
_cell.angle_beta   90.00
_cell.angle_gamma   90.00
#
_symmetry.space_group_name_H-M   'P 1'
#
loop_
_entity.id
_entity.type
_entity.pdbx_description
1 polymer ?
#
loop_
_entity_poly.entity_id
_entity_poly.type
_entity_poly.pdbx_seq_one_letter_code
_entity_poly.pdbx_strand_id
1 'polypeptide(L)'
;MKAAPQEQPKRVSIAGLTLLALGAIAFVLLNNLWPYSTPSRALDGSWAYVLHALAGKAHFGSELVFTYGPLGFLIAHGDTPDTYLWRLVFGGLLLLGVYWQMFLLRFRGPGAPTLTVRDAVFFLVFAPLAVTYAFCGRILFPDGATSLMLALCMVNLVRLDATEHRTARLFIAATLATLALVKGTLIAIIAPFMILMVIRRACFRRGSWDAPIAALAFFLALWLATGNHLVDLPSFLWAMKEISSGFTTGMQADGALHRQTRMAFLALSVLLALRYADSAGPSKSDRAIVGFVFLVLGLMLTKHGTDRFDGHVFSPTFTLFALSLMSFIAARTSRRAALLSVAAVLVSVITLNYALKSQVPDMSAQERRLWIARGGDVISQSREQLRLAGKLRNIQEEQKTPLTVSWQILARACRMSLRLQTVDIYSYKQGAVLARKVQLPPSPPYFRVTRSPWLAKRNQGFWHRRQRQAGFSSLLIRLIKDWRRWKTASLGLNSSHGTACEVDSRCWSSASRSRTLDTPLYH
;
A
#
# COMPACT_ATOMS: atom_id res chain seq x y z
N MET A 1 54.96 23.55 4.46
CA MET A 1 53.65 22.91 4.69
C MET A 1 53.74 21.46 4.23
N LYS A 2 53.61 20.46 5.12
CA LYS A 2 53.49 19.05 4.71
C LYS A 2 52.10 18.85 4.09
N ALA A 3 52.04 18.36 2.86
CA ALA A 3 50.78 17.96 2.26
C ALA A 3 50.10 16.94 3.17
N ALA A 4 48.84 17.20 3.55
CA ALA A 4 48.06 16.23 4.31
C ALA A 4 48.04 14.93 3.51
N PRO A 5 48.32 13.77 4.13
CA PRO A 5 48.32 12.50 3.42
C PRO A 5 46.97 12.32 2.74
N GLN A 6 47.00 12.11 1.41
CA GLN A 6 45.81 11.71 0.67
C GLN A 6 45.28 10.41 1.27
N GLU A 7 44.18 10.48 2.01
CA GLU A 7 43.48 9.28 2.46
C GLU A 7 43.04 8.52 1.21
N GLN A 8 43.62 7.33 1.00
CA GLN A 8 43.18 6.46 -0.08
C GLN A 8 41.69 6.15 0.09
N PRO A 9 40.89 6.20 -1.00
CA PRO A 9 39.48 5.88 -0.93
C PRO A 9 39.32 4.46 -0.40
N LYS A 10 38.74 4.33 0.80
CA LYS A 10 38.48 3.03 1.42
C LYS A 10 37.59 2.21 0.49
N ARG A 11 38.14 1.09 -0.01
CA ARG A 11 37.40 0.16 -0.87
C ARG A 11 36.18 -0.35 -0.11
N VAL A 12 35.02 -0.31 -0.77
CA VAL A 12 33.80 -0.94 -0.25
C VAL A 12 34.08 -2.43 -0.01
N SER A 13 33.82 -2.93 1.19
CA SER A 13 34.03 -4.33 1.50
C SER A 13 33.09 -5.19 0.66
N ILE A 14 33.65 -6.06 -0.18
CA ILE A 14 32.92 -7.04 -1.00
C ILE A 14 31.95 -7.84 -0.12
N ALA A 15 32.37 -8.22 1.10
CA ALA A 15 31.52 -8.94 2.05
C ALA A 15 30.24 -8.17 2.42
N GLY A 16 30.31 -6.84 2.55
CA GLY A 16 29.14 -6.01 2.80
C GLY A 16 28.15 -6.00 1.63
N LEU A 17 28.66 -5.92 0.40
CA LEU A 17 27.84 -6.00 -0.81
C LEU A 17 27.22 -7.40 -0.98
N THR A 18 27.98 -8.45 -0.68
CA THR A 18 27.48 -9.84 -0.73
C THR A 18 26.36 -10.07 0.29
N LEU A 19 26.52 -9.61 1.54
CA LEU A 19 25.48 -9.72 2.56
C LEU A 19 24.21 -8.94 2.19
N LEU A 20 24.37 -7.75 1.60
CA LEU A 20 23.24 -6.98 1.07
C LEU A 20 22.52 -7.72 -0.06
N ALA A 21 23.27 -8.28 -1.01
CA ALA A 21 22.71 -9.05 -2.11
C ALA A 21 21.98 -10.30 -1.62
N LEU A 22 22.60 -11.07 -0.71
CA LEU A 22 21.99 -12.26 -0.12
C LEU A 22 20.73 -11.91 0.69
N GLY A 23 20.74 -10.82 1.46
CA GLY A 23 19.55 -10.33 2.17
C GLY A 23 18.42 -9.94 1.22
N ALA A 24 18.74 -9.28 0.10
CA ALA A 24 17.76 -8.93 -0.93
C ALA A 24 17.21 -10.17 -1.64
N ILE A 25 18.06 -11.15 -1.98
CA ILE A 25 17.65 -12.41 -2.61
C ILE A 25 16.78 -13.23 -1.66
N ALA A 26 17.23 -13.43 -0.42
CA ALA A 26 16.48 -14.15 0.60
C ALA A 26 15.10 -13.51 0.79
N PHE A 27 15.02 -12.18 0.80
CA PHE A 27 13.74 -11.50 0.84
C PHE A 27 12.88 -11.77 -0.40
N VAL A 28 13.41 -11.60 -1.61
CA VAL A 28 12.64 -11.87 -2.84
C VAL A 28 12.09 -13.29 -2.83
N LEU A 29 12.88 -14.26 -2.40
CA LEU A 29 12.46 -15.65 -2.24
C LEU A 29 11.37 -15.79 -1.16
N LEU A 30 11.61 -15.30 0.06
CA LEU A 30 10.63 -15.37 1.16
C LEU A 30 9.32 -14.63 0.85
N ASN A 31 9.40 -13.54 0.09
CA ASN A 31 8.26 -12.75 -0.38
C ASN A 31 7.51 -13.47 -1.52
N ASN A 32 8.17 -14.30 -2.33
CA ASN A 32 7.50 -15.09 -3.37
C ASN A 32 6.93 -16.41 -2.85
N LEU A 33 7.42 -16.90 -1.73
CA LEU A 33 6.98 -18.16 -1.13
C LEU A 33 5.58 -18.07 -0.49
N TRP A 34 5.02 -16.87 -0.30
CA TRP A 34 3.71 -16.74 0.33
C TRP A 34 2.60 -16.54 -0.69
N PRO A 35 1.59 -17.43 -0.76
CA PRO A 35 0.55 -17.31 -1.75
C PRO A 35 -0.48 -16.25 -1.38
N TYR A 36 -1.19 -15.85 -2.43
CA TYR A 36 -2.35 -14.99 -2.53
C TYR A 36 -3.14 -14.84 -1.21
N SER A 37 -3.23 -13.60 -0.70
CA SER A 37 -4.26 -13.27 0.27
C SER A 37 -5.62 -13.52 -0.38
N THR A 38 -6.31 -14.60 0.03
CA THR A 38 -7.69 -14.83 -0.38
C THR A 38 -8.56 -13.68 0.14
N PRO A 39 -9.66 -13.33 -0.57
CA PRO A 39 -10.59 -12.31 -0.09
C PRO A 39 -10.96 -12.58 1.37
N SER A 40 -10.56 -11.69 2.27
CA SER A 40 -10.85 -11.86 3.69
C SER A 40 -12.27 -11.39 4.00
N ARG A 41 -12.86 -11.94 5.07
CA ARG A 41 -14.20 -11.54 5.55
C ARG A 41 -14.21 -10.16 6.24
N ALA A 42 -13.05 -9.51 6.40
CA ALA A 42 -12.92 -8.19 7.03
C ALA A 42 -13.38 -7.06 6.07
N LEU A 43 -13.13 -5.79 6.44
CA LEU A 43 -13.44 -4.64 5.56
C LEU A 43 -13.02 -4.93 4.13
N ASP A 44 -13.96 -4.74 3.22
CA ASP A 44 -13.93 -5.14 1.82
C ASP A 44 -12.55 -5.01 1.15
N GLY A 45 -11.79 -6.11 1.08
CA GLY A 45 -10.51 -6.16 0.38
C GLY A 45 -10.63 -5.91 -1.13
N SER A 46 -11.84 -5.76 -1.69
CA SER A 46 -12.04 -5.48 -3.11
C SER A 46 -11.41 -4.17 -3.57
N TRP A 47 -11.15 -3.21 -2.67
CA TRP A 47 -10.45 -1.96 -3.03
C TRP A 47 -9.07 -2.22 -3.64
N ALA A 48 -8.35 -3.23 -3.13
CA ALA A 48 -7.04 -3.56 -3.66
C ALA A 48 -7.16 -4.13 -5.07
N TYR A 49 -8.14 -5.02 -5.29
CA TYR A 49 -8.45 -5.53 -6.62
C TYR A 49 -8.88 -4.44 -7.61
N VAL A 50 -9.57 -3.39 -7.15
CA VAL A 50 -9.88 -2.21 -7.98
C VAL A 50 -8.61 -1.49 -8.41
N LEU A 51 -7.65 -1.28 -7.49
CA LEU A 51 -6.37 -0.67 -7.82
C LEU A 51 -5.60 -1.49 -8.86
N HIS A 52 -5.61 -2.82 -8.75
CA HIS A 52 -5.01 -3.69 -9.77
C HIS A 52 -5.77 -3.64 -11.09
N ALA A 53 -7.11 -3.71 -11.06
CA ALA A 53 -7.94 -3.72 -12.25
C ALA A 53 -7.86 -2.40 -13.04
N LEU A 54 -7.67 -1.28 -12.35
CA LEU A 54 -7.58 0.06 -12.93
C LEU A 54 -6.14 0.56 -13.13
N ALA A 55 -5.12 -0.22 -12.76
CA ALA A 55 -3.72 0.14 -12.98
C ALA A 55 -3.46 0.41 -14.48
N GLY A 56 -3.11 1.65 -14.82
CA GLY A 56 -2.89 2.10 -16.19
C GLY A 56 -4.15 2.26 -17.05
N LYS A 57 -5.35 2.12 -16.46
CA LYS A 57 -6.64 2.11 -17.20
C LYS A 57 -7.64 3.17 -16.73
N ALA A 58 -7.28 3.98 -15.74
CA ALA A 58 -8.12 5.05 -15.22
C ALA A 58 -7.28 6.28 -14.89
N HIS A 59 -7.86 7.46 -15.10
CA HIS A 59 -7.21 8.72 -14.76
C HIS A 59 -7.53 9.10 -13.31
N PHE A 60 -6.50 9.11 -12.48
CA PHE A 60 -6.55 9.53 -11.09
C PHE A 60 -6.79 11.03 -11.02
N GLY A 61 -7.69 11.43 -10.11
CA GLY A 61 -8.21 12.78 -10.07
C GLY A 61 -9.52 12.87 -10.84
N SER A 62 -9.54 12.69 -12.17
CA SER A 62 -10.74 12.91 -12.99
C SER A 62 -11.76 11.76 -12.97
N GLU A 63 -11.29 10.53 -13.10
CA GLU A 63 -12.10 9.32 -13.17
C GLU A 63 -12.09 8.53 -11.86
N LEU A 64 -10.93 8.43 -11.21
CA LEU A 64 -10.75 7.73 -9.94
C LEU A 64 -10.29 8.70 -8.85
N VAL A 65 -11.05 8.76 -7.77
CA VAL A 65 -10.70 9.49 -6.56
C VAL A 65 -10.59 8.49 -5.41
N PHE A 66 -9.37 8.30 -4.91
CA PHE A 66 -9.08 7.27 -3.92
C PHE A 66 -7.93 7.69 -3.00
N THR A 67 -7.80 7.06 -1.83
CA THR A 67 -6.73 7.36 -0.85
C THR A 67 -5.34 7.01 -1.36
N TYR A 68 -5.26 6.03 -2.27
CA TYR A 68 -4.03 5.65 -2.97
C TYR A 68 -3.96 6.32 -4.34
N GLY A 69 -2.73 6.54 -4.81
CA GLY A 69 -2.48 7.12 -6.13
C GLY A 69 -2.34 6.08 -7.23
N PRO A 70 -1.89 6.49 -8.43
CA PRO A 70 -1.73 5.62 -9.60
C PRO A 70 -0.85 4.38 -9.38
N LEU A 71 0.11 4.47 -8.46
CA LEU A 71 0.99 3.36 -8.09
C LEU A 71 0.56 2.65 -6.81
N GLY A 72 -0.64 2.94 -6.30
CA GLY A 72 -1.20 2.36 -5.09
C GLY A 72 -1.28 0.83 -5.11
N PHE A 73 -1.49 0.25 -6.29
CA PHE A 73 -1.53 -1.20 -6.48
C PHE A 73 -0.20 -1.89 -6.10
N LEU A 74 0.91 -1.15 -6.04
CA LEU A 74 2.23 -1.69 -5.64
C LEU A 74 2.31 -2.03 -4.15
N ILE A 75 1.41 -1.49 -3.33
CA ILE A 75 1.33 -1.80 -1.89
C ILE A 75 -0.03 -2.37 -1.49
N ALA A 76 -0.95 -2.53 -2.44
CA ALA A 76 -2.28 -3.05 -2.18
C ALA A 76 -2.23 -4.57 -1.91
N HIS A 77 -3.10 -5.03 -1.02
CA HIS A 77 -3.23 -6.45 -0.69
C HIS A 77 -4.14 -7.14 -1.71
N GLY A 78 -3.54 -7.88 -2.61
CA GLY A 78 -4.24 -8.53 -3.70
C GLY A 78 -3.24 -8.77 -4.82
N ASP A 79 -3.42 -9.83 -5.57
CA ASP A 79 -2.54 -10.14 -6.68
C ASP A 79 -3.40 -10.45 -7.88
N THR A 80 -3.12 -9.74 -8.96
CA THR A 80 -3.58 -10.13 -10.29
C THR A 80 -2.34 -10.51 -11.10
N PRO A 81 -2.44 -11.52 -11.99
CA PRO A 81 -1.31 -11.94 -12.83
C PRO A 81 -0.64 -10.76 -13.54
N ASP A 82 -1.44 -9.79 -14.00
CA ASP A 82 -0.99 -8.61 -14.76
C ASP A 82 -0.09 -7.66 -13.96
N THR A 83 -0.31 -7.55 -12.65
CA THR A 83 0.38 -6.57 -11.79
C THR A 83 1.38 -7.21 -10.83
N TYR A 84 1.38 -8.54 -10.73
CA TYR A 84 2.16 -9.28 -9.73
C TYR A 84 3.66 -9.01 -9.86
N LEU A 85 4.19 -9.12 -11.09
CA LEU A 85 5.61 -8.88 -11.35
C LEU A 85 6.02 -7.46 -10.95
N TRP A 86 5.21 -6.46 -11.29
CA TRP A 86 5.47 -5.07 -10.92
C TRP A 86 5.51 -4.87 -9.40
N ARG A 87 4.58 -5.48 -8.68
CA ARG A 87 4.56 -5.44 -7.21
C ARG A 87 5.79 -6.11 -6.61
N LEU A 88 6.22 -7.25 -7.17
CA LEU A 88 7.42 -7.95 -6.72
C LEU A 88 8.67 -7.12 -6.94
N VAL A 89 8.85 -6.59 -8.15
CA VAL A 89 9.97 -5.72 -8.51
C VAL A 89 9.98 -4.50 -7.61
N PHE A 90 8.83 -3.84 -7.42
CA PHE A 90 8.73 -2.69 -6.53
C PHE A 90 9.09 -3.04 -5.08
N GLY A 91 8.53 -4.11 -4.51
CA GLY A 91 8.84 -4.54 -3.15
C GLY A 91 10.32 -4.90 -2.96
N GLY A 92 10.91 -5.56 -3.95
CA GLY A 92 12.35 -5.88 -3.96
C GLY A 92 13.22 -4.62 -4.04
N LEU A 93 12.89 -3.68 -4.93
CA LEU A 93 13.58 -2.39 -5.05
C LEU A 93 13.42 -1.52 -3.81
N LEU A 94 12.23 -1.50 -3.20
CA LEU A 94 11.92 -0.79 -1.96
C LEU A 94 12.82 -1.29 -0.83
N LEU A 95 12.92 -2.61 -0.66
CA LEU A 95 13.75 -3.20 0.37
C LEU A 95 15.25 -3.03 0.09
N LEU A 96 15.69 -3.26 -1.15
CA LEU A 96 17.06 -3.01 -1.56
C LEU A 96 17.43 -1.55 -1.30
N GLY A 97 16.51 -0.62 -1.57
CA GLY A 97 16.62 0.78 -1.24
C GLY A 97 16.80 1.01 0.26
N VAL A 98 15.94 0.44 1.11
CA VAL A 98 16.07 0.54 2.58
C VAL A 98 17.43 0.03 3.06
N TYR A 99 17.84 -1.17 2.65
CA TYR A 99 19.14 -1.73 3.03
C TYR A 99 20.31 -0.89 2.52
N TRP A 100 20.23 -0.42 1.29
CA TRP A 100 21.23 0.48 0.71
C TRP A 100 21.31 1.79 1.50
N GLN A 101 20.18 2.39 1.86
CA GLN A 101 20.15 3.60 2.68
C GLN A 101 20.75 3.36 4.08
N MET A 102 20.46 2.21 4.70
CA MET A 102 21.05 1.83 5.99
C MET A 102 22.56 1.64 5.88
N PHE A 103 23.02 1.01 4.78
CA PHE A 103 24.43 0.85 4.46
C PHE A 103 25.12 2.21 4.31
N LEU A 104 24.53 3.14 3.54
CA LEU A 104 25.05 4.50 3.38
C LEU A 104 25.13 5.26 4.71
N LEU A 105 24.10 5.19 5.56
CA LEU A 105 24.13 5.83 6.89
C LEU A 105 25.26 5.31 7.78
N ARG A 106 25.64 4.04 7.60
CA ARG A 106 26.57 3.35 8.50
C ARG A 106 28.04 3.47 8.08
N PHE A 107 28.33 3.35 6.80
CA PHE A 107 29.71 3.22 6.28
C PHE A 107 30.32 4.55 5.79
N ARG A 108 29.60 5.67 5.90
CA ARG A 108 30.06 6.99 5.41
C ARG A 108 30.67 7.91 6.48
N GLY A 109 30.85 7.42 7.71
CA GLY A 109 31.50 8.20 8.77
C GLY A 109 33.03 8.19 8.66
N PRO A 110 33.73 9.29 8.96
CA PRO A 110 35.20 9.29 9.10
C PRO A 110 35.59 8.22 10.13
N GLY A 111 36.54 7.36 9.76
CA GLY A 111 36.90 6.18 10.56
C GLY A 111 35.99 4.96 10.36
N ALA A 112 35.33 4.81 9.20
CA ALA A 112 34.53 3.62 8.86
C ALA A 112 35.25 2.33 9.30
N PRO A 113 34.74 1.64 10.34
CA PRO A 113 35.43 0.49 10.91
C PRO A 113 35.24 -0.72 10.00
N THR A 114 36.18 -1.66 10.08
CA THR A 114 35.94 -3.07 9.74
C THR A 114 34.61 -3.49 10.36
N LEU A 115 33.75 -4.19 9.60
CA LEU A 115 32.45 -4.71 10.05
C LEU A 115 32.59 -5.24 11.49
N THR A 116 32.06 -4.48 12.46
CA THR A 116 32.17 -4.85 13.86
C THR A 116 31.10 -5.90 14.17
N VAL A 117 31.28 -6.69 15.23
CA VAL A 117 30.23 -7.61 15.73
C VAL A 117 28.92 -6.85 15.95
N ARG A 118 28.98 -5.60 16.39
CA ARG A 118 27.80 -4.71 16.52
C ARG A 118 27.10 -4.44 15.20
N ASP A 119 27.83 -4.37 14.09
CA ASP A 119 27.27 -4.17 12.75
C ASP A 119 26.64 -5.45 12.22
N ALA A 120 27.29 -6.60 12.45
CA ALA A 120 26.72 -7.89 12.17
C ALA A 120 25.43 -8.10 12.98
N VAL A 121 25.43 -7.78 14.28
CA VAL A 121 24.22 -7.80 15.12
C VAL A 121 23.18 -6.79 14.65
N PHE A 122 23.58 -5.60 14.19
CA PHE A 122 22.64 -4.64 13.59
C PHE A 122 21.95 -5.24 12.37
N PHE A 123 22.70 -5.74 11.39
CA PHE A 123 22.11 -6.37 10.21
C PHE A 123 21.35 -7.66 10.57
N LEU A 124 21.80 -8.42 11.55
CA LEU A 124 21.16 -9.67 11.99
C LEU A 124 19.91 -9.45 12.83
N VAL A 125 19.75 -8.29 13.48
CA VAL A 125 18.51 -7.89 14.18
C VAL A 125 17.58 -7.16 13.22
N PHE A 126 18.10 -6.26 12.39
CA PHE A 126 17.29 -5.50 11.45
C PHE A 126 16.85 -6.31 10.24
N ALA A 127 17.59 -7.32 9.79
CA ALA A 127 17.15 -8.12 8.66
C ALA A 127 15.92 -8.95 9.01
N PRO A 128 15.84 -9.68 10.14
CA PRO A 128 14.61 -10.30 10.60
C PRO A 128 13.54 -9.28 10.91
N LEU A 129 13.87 -8.10 11.45
CA LEU A 129 12.87 -7.05 11.71
C LEU A 129 12.28 -6.51 10.40
N ALA A 130 13.10 -6.26 9.38
CA ALA A 130 12.69 -5.80 8.06
C ALA A 130 11.96 -6.90 7.28
N VAL A 131 12.40 -8.16 7.40
CA VAL A 131 11.71 -9.33 6.84
C VAL A 131 10.37 -9.51 7.54
N THR A 132 10.33 -9.49 8.87
CA THR A 132 9.08 -9.53 9.67
C THR A 132 8.21 -8.35 9.33
N TYR A 133 8.76 -7.18 9.02
CA TYR A 133 7.99 -6.02 8.67
C TYR A 133 7.46 -6.04 7.25
N ALA A 134 8.19 -6.61 6.31
CA ALA A 134 7.69 -6.85 4.96
C ALA A 134 6.69 -8.02 4.94
N PHE A 135 6.84 -8.98 5.85
CA PHE A 135 5.98 -10.13 6.05
C PHE A 135 4.67 -9.78 6.76
N CYS A 136 4.76 -9.16 7.94
CA CYS A 136 3.62 -8.59 8.64
C CYS A 136 3.05 -7.40 7.87
N GLY A 137 3.85 -6.61 7.16
CA GLY A 137 3.38 -5.50 6.31
C GLY A 137 2.52 -5.96 5.14
N ARG A 138 2.64 -7.22 4.70
CA ARG A 138 1.78 -7.85 3.70
C ARG A 138 0.44 -8.34 4.22
N ILE A 139 0.35 -8.65 5.51
CA ILE A 139 -0.88 -9.20 6.12
C ILE A 139 -1.58 -8.16 6.99
N LEU A 140 -0.81 -7.23 7.54
CA LEU A 140 -1.23 -6.33 8.60
C LEU A 140 -1.13 -4.88 8.12
N PHE A 141 0.03 -4.28 7.79
CA PHE A 141 0.06 -2.82 7.47
C PHE A 141 1.25 -2.32 6.59
N PRO A 142 1.07 -2.04 5.28
CA PRO A 142 2.12 -1.55 4.37
C PRO A 142 2.57 -0.10 4.66
N ASP A 143 1.74 0.65 5.38
CA ASP A 143 1.96 2.07 5.69
C ASP A 143 3.19 2.33 6.57
N GLY A 144 3.52 1.38 7.43
CA GLY A 144 4.67 1.53 8.31
C GLY A 144 6.00 1.37 7.55
N ALA A 145 6.07 0.43 6.61
CA ALA A 145 7.26 0.18 5.79
C ALA A 145 7.56 1.38 4.90
N THR A 146 6.51 1.93 4.28
CA THR A 146 6.62 3.15 3.49
C THR A 146 7.03 4.35 4.36
N SER A 147 6.51 4.48 5.58
CA SER A 147 6.88 5.55 6.53
C SER A 147 8.34 5.45 6.99
N LEU A 148 8.84 4.25 7.30
CA LEU A 148 10.24 4.04 7.64
C LEU A 148 11.16 4.37 6.46
N MET A 149 10.82 3.88 5.25
CA MET A 149 11.60 4.19 4.06
C MET A 149 11.61 5.68 3.76
N LEU A 150 10.47 6.36 3.90
CA LEU A 150 10.33 7.80 3.73
C LEU A 150 11.31 8.54 4.64
N ALA A 151 11.34 8.20 5.93
CA ALA A 151 12.24 8.79 6.91
C ALA A 151 13.71 8.59 6.53
N LEU A 152 14.09 7.36 6.17
CA LEU A 152 15.46 7.03 5.77
C LEU A 152 15.90 7.76 4.51
N CYS A 153 15.01 7.86 3.50
CA CYS A 153 15.27 8.59 2.27
C CYS A 153 15.52 10.08 2.57
N MET A 154 14.64 10.71 3.37
CA MET A 154 14.76 12.13 3.70
C MET A 154 16.02 12.43 4.52
N VAL A 155 16.33 11.64 5.55
CA VAL A 155 17.54 11.82 6.36
C VAL A 155 18.81 11.63 5.53
N ASN A 156 18.86 10.61 4.66
CA ASN A 156 20.00 10.42 3.78
C ASN A 156 20.15 11.57 2.78
N LEU A 157 19.05 12.06 2.22
CA LEU A 157 19.12 13.14 1.25
C LEU A 157 19.70 14.43 1.86
N VAL A 158 19.36 14.75 3.11
CA VAL A 158 19.96 15.88 3.84
C VAL A 158 21.46 15.68 4.06
N ARG A 159 21.90 14.43 4.29
CA ARG A 159 23.31 14.10 4.57
C ARG A 159 24.18 14.00 3.32
N LEU A 160 23.60 13.75 2.15
CA LEU A 160 24.33 13.60 0.88
C LEU A 160 24.67 14.97 0.25
N ASP A 161 25.53 15.74 0.94
CA ASP A 161 25.90 17.10 0.53
C ASP A 161 27.00 17.17 -0.56
N ALA A 162 27.75 16.09 -0.79
CA ALA A 162 28.86 16.07 -1.76
C ALA A 162 28.41 15.75 -3.20
N THR A 163 29.01 16.40 -4.20
CA THR A 163 28.79 16.15 -5.64
C THR A 163 28.96 14.67 -6.03
N GLU A 164 29.83 13.96 -5.31
CA GLU A 164 30.24 12.57 -5.52
C GLU A 164 29.10 11.52 -5.44
N HIS A 165 27.90 11.89 -4.96
CA HIS A 165 26.79 10.94 -4.76
C HIS A 165 25.52 11.26 -5.53
N ARG A 166 25.68 11.86 -6.72
CA ARG A 166 24.57 12.14 -7.64
C ARG A 166 23.67 10.91 -7.85
N THR A 167 24.24 9.74 -8.14
CA THR A 167 23.47 8.51 -8.38
C THR A 167 22.61 8.11 -7.19
N ALA A 168 23.15 8.18 -5.96
CA ALA A 168 22.39 7.86 -4.75
C ALA A 168 21.24 8.85 -4.52
N ARG A 169 21.47 10.15 -4.76
CA ARG A 169 20.42 11.17 -4.67
C ARG A 169 19.32 10.97 -5.71
N LEU A 170 19.69 10.65 -6.95
CA LEU A 170 18.72 10.35 -8.01
C LEU A 170 17.86 9.12 -7.65
N PHE A 171 18.47 8.08 -7.10
CA PHE A 171 17.74 6.89 -6.64
C PHE A 171 16.78 7.22 -5.48
N ILE A 172 17.22 8.02 -4.49
CA ILE A 172 16.36 8.50 -3.39
C ILE A 172 15.21 9.34 -3.95
N ALA A 173 15.50 10.24 -4.89
CA ALA A 173 14.51 11.10 -5.52
C ALA A 173 13.44 10.28 -6.29
N ALA A 174 13.86 9.27 -7.06
CA ALA A 174 12.97 8.33 -7.72
C ALA A 174 12.10 7.55 -6.72
N THR A 175 12.69 7.12 -5.61
CA THR A 175 11.98 6.40 -4.53
C THR A 175 10.90 7.29 -3.90
N LEU A 176 11.23 8.54 -3.57
CA LEU A 176 10.28 9.50 -3.01
C LEU A 176 9.18 9.85 -4.01
N ALA A 177 9.51 10.07 -5.29
CA ALA A 177 8.52 10.28 -6.34
C ALA A 177 7.54 9.10 -6.47
N THR A 178 8.06 7.88 -6.38
CA THR A 178 7.24 6.65 -6.42
C THR A 178 6.32 6.58 -5.20
N LEU A 179 6.84 6.80 -4.00
CA LEU A 179 6.04 6.84 -2.76
C LEU A 179 4.93 7.89 -2.81
N ALA A 180 5.21 9.07 -3.37
CA ALA A 180 4.22 10.13 -3.56
C ALA A 180 3.03 9.66 -4.44
N LEU A 181 3.27 8.81 -5.43
CA LEU A 181 2.24 8.24 -6.30
C LEU A 181 1.60 6.95 -5.76
N VAL A 182 2.20 6.34 -4.75
CA VAL A 182 1.64 5.18 -4.06
C VAL A 182 0.48 5.61 -3.15
N LYS A 183 0.68 6.63 -2.32
CA LYS A 183 -0.35 7.08 -1.35
C LYS A 183 -0.35 8.59 -1.20
N GLY A 184 -1.54 9.20 -1.33
CA GLY A 184 -1.68 10.66 -1.38
C GLY A 184 -1.19 11.39 -0.14
N THR A 185 -1.30 10.77 1.04
CA THR A 185 -0.80 11.34 2.30
C THR A 185 0.73 11.53 2.29
N LEU A 186 1.46 10.77 1.48
CA LEU A 186 2.91 10.89 1.38
C LEU A 186 3.33 12.13 0.57
N ILE A 187 2.50 12.59 -0.37
CA ILE A 187 2.71 13.85 -1.10
C ILE A 187 2.78 15.03 -0.13
N ALA A 188 1.89 15.06 0.87
CA ALA A 188 1.83 16.12 1.87
C ALA A 188 3.10 16.23 2.74
N ILE A 189 3.95 15.20 2.75
CA ILE A 189 5.22 15.19 3.49
C ILE A 189 6.39 15.44 2.53
N ILE A 190 6.37 14.77 1.37
CA ILE A 190 7.45 14.82 0.38
C ILE A 190 7.53 16.21 -0.24
N ALA A 191 6.41 16.85 -0.60
CA ALA A 191 6.43 18.16 -1.23
C ALA A 191 7.04 19.26 -0.33
N PRO A 192 6.61 19.45 0.95
CA PRO A 192 7.27 20.40 1.84
C PRO A 192 8.74 20.09 2.08
N PHE A 193 9.11 18.81 2.20
CA PHE A 193 10.51 18.42 2.34
C PHE A 193 11.35 18.81 1.11
N MET A 194 10.84 18.62 -0.11
CA MET A 194 11.53 19.05 -1.33
C MET A 194 11.65 20.57 -1.41
N ILE A 195 10.64 21.31 -0.97
CA ILE A 195 10.71 22.77 -0.84
C ILE A 195 11.81 23.17 0.15
N LEU A 196 11.91 22.48 1.30
CA LEU A 196 13.00 22.72 2.26
C LEU A 196 14.38 22.41 1.68
N MET A 197 14.52 21.40 0.80
CA MET A 197 15.77 21.13 0.08
C MET A 197 16.14 22.26 -0.88
N VAL A 198 15.15 22.82 -1.57
CA VAL A 198 15.32 24.00 -2.44
C VAL A 198 15.75 25.22 -1.62
N ILE A 199 15.06 25.51 -0.52
CA ILE A 199 15.39 26.62 0.40
C ILE A 199 16.79 26.41 0.99
N ARG A 200 17.12 25.19 1.41
CA ARG A 200 18.45 24.82 1.93
C ARG A 200 19.55 25.18 0.94
N ARG A 201 19.33 24.87 -0.35
CA ARG A 201 20.26 25.21 -1.43
C ARG A 201 20.32 26.70 -1.72
N ALA A 202 19.17 27.36 -1.82
CA ALA A 202 19.09 28.78 -2.16
C ALA A 202 19.69 29.67 -1.05
N CYS A 203 19.31 29.45 0.21
CA CYS A 203 19.67 30.33 1.32
C CYS A 203 21.02 29.98 1.96
N PHE A 204 21.40 28.69 2.00
CA PHE A 204 22.62 28.25 2.70
C PHE A 204 23.70 27.72 1.78
N ARG A 205 23.47 27.71 0.45
CA ARG A 205 24.39 27.15 -0.57
C ARG A 205 24.79 25.69 -0.29
N ARG A 206 23.96 24.94 0.46
CA ARG A 206 24.15 23.52 0.82
C ARG A 206 23.18 22.62 0.09
N GLY A 207 23.58 21.38 -0.16
CA GLY A 207 22.80 20.44 -0.97
C GLY A 207 22.90 20.74 -2.46
N SER A 208 21.96 20.17 -3.22
CA SER A 208 21.97 20.15 -4.67
C SER A 208 20.57 20.27 -5.24
N TRP A 209 20.48 20.88 -6.42
CA TRP A 209 19.23 21.00 -7.18
C TRP A 209 18.79 19.69 -7.85
N ASP A 210 19.73 18.74 -8.01
CA ASP A 210 19.48 17.49 -8.71
C ASP A 210 18.35 16.67 -8.07
N ALA A 211 18.28 16.59 -6.75
CA ALA A 211 17.29 15.75 -6.09
C ALA A 211 15.86 16.30 -6.15
N PRO A 212 15.58 17.59 -5.85
CA PRO A 212 14.24 18.14 -6.06
C PRO A 212 13.79 18.10 -7.53
N ILE A 213 14.69 18.45 -8.46
CA ILE A 213 14.39 18.40 -9.90
C ILE A 213 14.12 16.96 -10.35
N ALA A 214 14.97 16.01 -9.94
CA ALA A 214 14.77 14.61 -10.28
C ALA A 214 13.50 14.05 -9.65
N ALA A 215 13.17 14.40 -8.40
CA ALA A 215 11.94 13.93 -7.76
C ALA A 215 10.70 14.43 -8.52
N LEU A 216 10.69 15.69 -8.94
CA LEU A 216 9.62 16.24 -9.79
C LEU A 216 9.57 15.55 -11.16
N ALA A 217 10.72 15.38 -11.82
CA ALA A 217 10.80 14.73 -13.13
C ALA A 217 10.32 13.28 -13.06
N PHE A 218 10.76 12.49 -12.07
CA PHE A 218 10.30 11.13 -11.85
C PHE A 218 8.82 11.08 -11.49
N PHE A 219 8.31 12.00 -10.68
CA PHE A 219 6.90 12.06 -10.34
C PHE A 219 6.05 12.28 -11.60
N LEU A 220 6.42 13.24 -12.45
CA LEU A 220 5.72 13.51 -13.70
C LEU A 220 5.85 12.36 -14.70
N ALA A 221 7.05 11.77 -14.83
CA ALA A 221 7.27 10.63 -15.71
C ALA A 221 6.42 9.42 -15.30
N LEU A 222 6.39 9.08 -14.00
CA LEU A 222 5.58 7.97 -13.49
C LEU A 222 4.07 8.27 -13.55
N TRP A 223 3.67 9.53 -13.35
CA TRP A 223 2.28 9.98 -13.54
C TRP A 223 1.82 9.74 -14.98
N LEU A 224 2.61 10.15 -15.96
CA LEU A 224 2.33 9.92 -17.38
C LEU A 224 2.40 8.43 -17.74
N ALA A 225 3.38 7.69 -17.22
CA ALA A 225 3.55 6.26 -17.46
C ALA A 225 2.38 5.42 -16.94
N THR A 226 1.61 5.94 -15.97
CA THR A 226 0.37 5.32 -15.49
C THR A 226 -0.87 5.72 -16.28
N GLY A 227 -0.69 6.39 -17.42
CA GLY A 227 -1.76 6.80 -18.34
C GLY A 227 -2.48 8.08 -17.94
N ASN A 228 -2.04 8.78 -16.89
CA ASN A 228 -2.70 10.00 -16.43
C ASN A 228 -2.31 11.22 -17.26
N HIS A 229 -3.23 12.17 -17.43
CA HIS A 229 -2.93 13.43 -18.10
C HIS A 229 -2.44 14.48 -17.09
N LEU A 230 -1.62 15.45 -17.54
CA LEU A 230 -1.16 16.54 -16.67
C LEU A 230 -2.31 17.43 -16.18
N VAL A 231 -3.36 17.59 -17.00
CA VAL A 231 -4.57 18.36 -16.64
C VAL A 231 -5.33 17.75 -15.45
N ASP A 232 -5.15 16.47 -15.18
CA ASP A 232 -5.80 15.78 -14.06
C ASP A 232 -5.10 16.05 -12.71
N LEU A 233 -3.86 16.55 -12.74
CA LEU A 233 -3.02 16.70 -11.54
C LEU A 233 -3.62 17.66 -10.48
N PRO A 234 -4.12 18.86 -10.82
CA PRO A 234 -4.76 19.74 -9.83
C PRO A 234 -5.96 19.07 -9.15
N SER A 235 -6.75 18.34 -9.95
CA SER A 235 -7.91 17.59 -9.47
C SER A 235 -7.50 16.44 -8.54
N PHE A 236 -6.42 15.74 -8.86
CA PHE A 236 -5.85 14.70 -8.00
C PHE A 236 -5.34 15.25 -6.68
N LEU A 237 -4.56 16.33 -6.69
CA LEU A 237 -4.03 16.97 -5.48
C LEU A 237 -5.15 17.50 -4.59
N TRP A 238 -6.19 18.12 -5.19
CA TRP A 238 -7.37 18.57 -4.45
C TRP A 238 -8.11 17.39 -3.81
N ALA A 239 -8.30 16.30 -4.56
CA ALA A 239 -8.92 15.09 -4.04
C ALA A 239 -8.12 14.49 -2.88
N MET A 240 -6.79 14.45 -2.97
CA MET A 240 -5.93 13.96 -1.89
C MET A 240 -6.04 14.82 -0.64
N LYS A 241 -6.13 16.15 -0.78
CA LYS A 241 -6.37 17.07 0.33
C LYS A 241 -7.70 16.77 1.01
N GLU A 242 -8.79 16.74 0.25
CA GLU A 242 -10.16 16.51 0.74
C GLU A 242 -10.29 15.15 1.45
N ILE A 243 -9.76 14.09 0.83
CA ILE A 243 -9.72 12.77 1.44
C ILE A 243 -8.92 12.82 2.73
N SER A 244 -7.71 13.36 2.70
CA SER A 244 -6.85 13.40 3.89
C SER A 244 -7.47 14.19 5.03
N SER A 245 -8.21 15.28 4.78
CA SER A 245 -8.91 16.03 5.83
C SER A 245 -10.13 15.30 6.38
N GLY A 246 -10.87 14.57 5.56
CA GLY A 246 -12.09 13.87 5.97
C GLY A 246 -11.86 12.47 6.53
N PHE A 247 -10.76 11.81 6.16
CA PHE A 247 -10.51 10.39 6.40
C PHE A 247 -10.58 10.02 7.88
N THR A 248 -9.94 10.81 8.75
CA THR A 248 -9.97 10.58 10.20
C THR A 248 -11.41 10.52 10.70
N THR A 249 -12.24 11.51 10.38
CA THR A 249 -13.64 11.54 10.85
C THR A 249 -14.51 10.41 10.29
N GLY A 250 -14.17 9.90 9.10
CA GLY A 250 -14.92 8.83 8.45
C GLY A 250 -14.51 7.42 8.87
N MET A 251 -13.31 7.25 9.41
CA MET A 251 -12.73 5.95 9.77
C MET A 251 -12.47 5.78 11.26
N GLN A 252 -12.59 6.85 12.06
CA GLN A 252 -12.28 6.83 13.48
C GLN A 252 -13.03 5.70 14.19
N ALA A 253 -12.24 4.78 14.76
CA ALA A 253 -12.69 3.86 15.78
C ALA A 253 -12.25 4.44 17.12
N ASP A 254 -13.20 4.74 18.00
CA ASP A 254 -12.90 5.20 19.34
C ASP A 254 -12.26 4.06 20.15
N GLY A 255 -11.23 4.41 20.91
CA GLY A 255 -10.57 3.50 21.84
C GLY A 255 -10.17 4.26 23.09
N ALA A 256 -10.37 3.66 24.27
CA ALA A 256 -10.08 4.29 25.56
C ALA A 256 -8.62 4.79 25.67
N LEU A 257 -7.71 4.20 24.89
CA LEU A 257 -6.27 4.47 24.92
C LEU A 257 -5.76 5.39 23.79
N HIS A 258 -6.69 5.91 22.99
CA HIS A 258 -6.38 6.66 21.81
C HIS A 258 -5.59 7.94 22.13
N ARG A 259 -5.93 8.63 23.24
CA ARG A 259 -5.22 9.85 23.67
C ARG A 259 -3.78 9.56 24.13
N GLN A 260 -3.56 8.52 24.93
CA GLN A 260 -2.22 8.16 25.41
C GLN A 260 -1.29 7.79 24.24
N THR A 261 -1.82 7.09 23.25
CA THR A 261 -1.02 6.64 22.10
C THR A 261 -0.61 7.81 21.22
N ARG A 262 -1.49 8.81 21.02
CA ARG A 262 -1.11 10.08 20.36
C ARG A 262 0.05 10.78 21.04
N MET A 263 -0.03 10.91 22.36
CA MET A 263 1.00 11.59 23.15
C MET A 263 2.33 10.83 23.10
N ALA A 264 2.29 9.49 23.13
CA ALA A 264 3.48 8.66 23.02
C ALA A 264 4.16 8.82 21.65
N PHE A 265 3.41 8.81 20.56
CA PHE A 265 3.96 9.03 19.22
C PHE A 265 4.57 10.41 19.05
N LEU A 266 3.92 11.45 19.57
CA LEU A 266 4.46 12.81 19.55
C LEU A 266 5.74 12.91 20.40
N ALA A 267 5.72 12.40 21.63
CA ALA A 267 6.88 12.40 22.53
C ALA A 267 8.07 11.69 21.88
N LEU A 268 7.82 10.55 21.24
CA LEU A 268 8.85 9.76 20.58
C LEU A 268 9.48 10.48 19.39
N SER A 269 8.66 11.19 18.63
CA SER A 269 9.11 11.99 17.49
C SER A 269 9.95 13.19 17.94
N VAL A 270 9.57 13.83 19.04
CA VAL A 270 10.36 14.89 19.69
C VAL A 270 11.69 14.34 20.21
N LEU A 271 11.70 13.16 20.87
CA LEU A 271 12.93 12.53 21.36
C LEU A 271 13.90 12.23 20.19
N LEU A 272 13.40 11.70 19.08
CA LEU A 272 14.20 11.47 17.87
C LEU A 272 14.74 12.76 17.25
N ALA A 273 13.92 13.81 17.19
CA ALA A 273 14.33 15.12 16.70
C ALA A 273 15.42 15.76 17.59
N LEU A 274 15.24 15.76 18.91
CA LEU A 274 16.22 16.25 19.88
C LEU A 274 17.52 15.46 19.82
N ARG A 275 17.41 14.13 19.69
CA ARG A 275 18.57 13.26 19.55
C ARG A 275 19.36 13.54 18.28
N TYR A 276 18.69 13.77 17.16
CA TYR A 276 19.36 14.19 15.93
C TYR A 276 20.01 15.56 16.10
N ALA A 277 19.34 16.49 16.78
CA ALA A 277 19.88 17.81 17.06
C ALA A 277 21.16 17.77 17.93
N ASP A 278 21.29 16.78 18.81
CA ASP A 278 22.48 16.54 19.66
C ASP A 278 23.61 15.80 18.92
N SER A 279 23.42 15.35 17.67
CA SER A 279 24.49 14.70 16.92
C SER A 279 25.58 15.69 16.52
N ALA A 280 26.82 15.38 16.87
CA ALA A 280 27.99 16.11 16.37
C ALA A 280 28.15 15.85 14.86
N GLY A 281 28.35 16.91 14.07
CA GLY A 281 28.64 16.81 12.63
C GLY A 281 27.71 17.62 11.73
N PRO A 282 26.37 17.47 11.78
CA PRO A 282 25.48 18.17 10.86
C PRO A 282 25.39 19.67 11.17
N SER A 283 25.19 20.47 10.13
CA SER A 283 25.00 21.91 10.32
C SER A 283 23.67 22.23 11.02
N LYS A 284 23.50 23.46 11.53
CA LYS A 284 22.24 23.89 12.18
C LYS A 284 21.03 23.72 11.25
N SER A 285 21.17 24.04 9.96
CA SER A 285 20.11 23.86 8.96
C SER A 285 19.74 22.39 8.77
N ASP A 286 20.72 21.48 8.76
CA ASP A 286 20.47 20.05 8.56
C ASP A 286 19.75 19.44 9.76
N ARG A 287 20.13 19.88 10.96
CA ARG A 287 19.45 19.52 12.20
C ARG A 287 18.01 19.99 12.21
N ALA A 288 17.75 21.22 11.79
CA ALA A 288 16.38 21.76 11.70
C ALA A 288 15.53 20.97 10.70
N ILE A 289 16.05 20.69 9.51
CA ILE A 289 15.31 19.95 8.48
C ILE A 289 15.03 18.51 8.89
N VAL A 290 16.02 17.80 9.46
CA VAL A 290 15.77 16.43 9.92
C VAL A 290 14.86 16.41 11.15
N GLY A 291 14.97 17.40 12.05
CA GLY A 291 14.01 17.58 13.13
C GLY A 291 12.58 17.76 12.61
N PHE A 292 12.41 18.57 11.56
CA PHE A 292 11.14 18.73 10.86
C PHE A 292 10.65 17.40 10.25
N VAL A 293 11.52 16.63 9.60
CA VAL A 293 11.18 15.30 9.05
C VAL A 293 10.64 14.38 10.15
N PHE A 294 11.33 14.27 11.28
CA PHE A 294 10.86 13.44 12.39
C PHE A 294 9.54 13.94 12.99
N LEU A 295 9.37 15.26 13.11
CA LEU A 295 8.12 15.85 13.61
C LEU A 295 6.94 15.54 12.69
N VAL A 296 7.07 15.80 11.39
CA VAL A 296 5.99 15.56 10.41
C VAL A 296 5.69 14.07 10.30
N LEU A 297 6.73 13.22 10.27
CA LEU A 297 6.54 11.77 10.30
C LEU A 297 5.81 11.35 11.58
N GLY A 298 6.19 11.90 12.73
CA GLY A 298 5.52 11.68 14.00
C GLY A 298 4.04 12.01 13.96
N LEU A 299 3.69 13.17 13.42
CA LEU A 299 2.30 13.60 13.23
C LEU A 299 1.55 12.68 12.26
N MET A 300 2.20 12.24 11.17
CA MET A 300 1.61 11.29 10.22
C MET A 300 1.37 9.93 10.86
N LEU A 301 2.35 9.39 11.57
CA LEU A 301 2.25 8.10 12.27
C LEU A 301 1.20 8.18 13.38
N THR A 302 1.13 9.32 14.06
CA THR A 302 0.05 9.61 15.01
C THR A 302 -1.30 9.54 14.32
N LYS A 303 -1.47 10.32 13.24
CA LYS A 303 -2.69 10.33 12.45
C LYS A 303 -3.08 8.92 12.00
N HIS A 304 -2.14 8.17 11.43
CA HIS A 304 -2.37 6.83 10.93
C HIS A 304 -2.80 5.85 12.04
N GLY A 305 -2.13 5.88 13.21
CA GLY A 305 -2.50 5.06 14.36
C GLY A 305 -3.79 5.50 15.07
N THR A 306 -4.24 6.74 14.83
CA THR A 306 -5.50 7.26 15.37
C THR A 306 -6.67 7.14 14.43
N ASP A 307 -6.43 7.16 13.12
CA ASP A 307 -7.52 7.09 12.14
C ASP A 307 -8.35 5.82 12.33
N ARG A 308 -7.72 4.74 12.81
CA ARG A 308 -8.38 3.52 13.30
C ARG A 308 -7.60 2.95 14.48
N PHE A 309 -8.21 2.91 15.67
CA PHE A 309 -7.60 2.31 16.85
C PHE A 309 -7.78 0.77 16.89
N ASP A 310 -7.63 0.12 15.75
CA ASP A 310 -7.55 -1.33 15.60
C ASP A 310 -6.09 -1.71 15.28
N GLY A 311 -5.84 -2.80 14.54
CA GLY A 311 -4.48 -3.20 14.19
C GLY A 311 -3.64 -2.10 13.53
N HIS A 312 -4.24 -1.05 12.95
CA HIS A 312 -3.52 0.06 12.34
C HIS A 312 -2.56 0.77 13.32
N VAL A 313 -2.77 0.67 14.63
CA VAL A 313 -1.84 1.19 15.65
C VAL A 313 -0.47 0.48 15.68
N PHE A 314 -0.38 -0.75 15.17
CA PHE A 314 0.89 -1.50 15.15
C PHE A 314 1.91 -0.90 14.19
N SER A 315 1.45 -0.50 13.01
CA SER A 315 2.25 0.13 11.96
C SER A 315 3.10 1.32 12.44
N PRO A 316 2.51 2.38 13.03
CA PRO A 316 3.27 3.52 13.52
C PRO A 316 4.12 3.17 14.73
N THR A 317 3.63 2.30 15.63
CA THR A 317 4.39 1.89 16.81
C THR A 317 5.67 1.15 16.44
N PHE A 318 5.58 0.25 15.47
CA PHE A 318 6.73 -0.50 14.97
C PHE A 318 7.70 0.40 14.20
N THR A 319 7.18 1.32 13.37
CA THR A 319 8.02 2.32 12.67
C THR A 319 8.85 3.11 13.68
N LEU A 320 8.21 3.61 14.74
CA LEU A 320 8.90 4.41 15.75
C LEU A 320 9.84 3.58 16.62
N PHE A 321 9.51 2.31 16.92
CA PHE A 321 10.43 1.39 17.56
C PHE A 321 11.70 1.17 16.72
N ALA A 322 11.54 0.93 15.42
CA ALA A 322 12.66 0.76 14.50
C ALA A 322 13.54 2.03 14.47
N LEU A 323 12.93 3.21 14.33
CA LEU A 323 13.67 4.48 14.34
C LEU A 323 14.41 4.73 15.67
N SER A 324 13.78 4.38 16.79
CA SER A 324 14.39 4.50 18.12
C SER A 324 15.58 3.58 18.30
N LEU A 325 15.46 2.33 17.85
CA LEU A 325 16.54 1.36 17.87
C LEU A 325 17.70 1.79 16.97
N MET A 326 17.41 2.29 15.75
CA MET A 326 18.44 2.85 14.85
C MET A 326 19.15 4.04 15.50
N SER A 327 18.40 4.93 16.12
CA SER A 327 18.95 6.08 16.84
C SER A 327 19.88 5.67 17.98
N PHE A 328 19.49 4.64 18.74
CA PHE A 328 20.31 4.07 19.82
C PHE A 328 21.61 3.49 19.28
N ILE A 329 21.54 2.74 18.18
CA ILE A 329 22.73 2.13 17.57
C ILE A 329 23.64 3.19 16.95
N ALA A 330 23.08 4.31 16.49
CA ALA A 330 23.83 5.46 15.99
C ALA A 330 24.39 6.37 17.12
N ALA A 331 23.97 6.22 18.38
CA ALA A 331 24.53 6.94 19.52
C ALA A 331 25.94 6.44 19.85
N ARG A 332 26.94 7.04 19.19
CA ARG A 332 28.36 6.69 19.35
C ARG A 332 29.15 7.64 20.22
N THR A 333 28.66 8.85 20.47
CA THR A 333 29.55 9.95 20.86
C THR A 333 29.13 10.75 22.09
N SER A 334 27.85 10.72 22.51
CA SER A 334 27.43 11.46 23.71
C SER A 334 26.57 10.61 24.65
N ARG A 335 26.78 10.76 25.96
CA ARG A 335 25.94 10.13 27.00
C ARG A 335 24.49 10.58 26.88
N ARG A 336 24.26 11.87 26.56
CA ARG A 336 22.93 12.44 26.32
C ARG A 336 22.22 11.75 25.16
N ALA A 337 22.93 11.56 24.04
CA ALA A 337 22.43 10.82 22.88
C ALA A 337 22.02 9.39 23.21
N ALA A 338 22.83 8.69 23.99
CA ALA A 338 22.52 7.32 24.42
C ALA A 338 21.26 7.31 25.29
N LEU A 339 21.17 8.20 26.29
CA LEU A 339 20.01 8.32 27.18
C LEU A 339 18.71 8.64 26.42
N LEU A 340 18.74 9.62 25.50
CA LEU A 340 17.58 9.96 24.68
C LEU A 340 17.13 8.78 23.82
N SER A 341 18.07 7.99 23.30
CA SER A 341 17.74 6.85 22.47
C SER A 341 17.21 5.66 23.30
N VAL A 342 17.73 5.44 24.51
CA VAL A 342 17.17 4.46 25.46
C VAL A 342 15.75 4.86 25.84
N ALA A 343 15.52 6.13 26.17
CA ALA A 343 14.19 6.64 26.47
C ALA A 343 13.22 6.43 25.29
N ALA A 344 13.67 6.72 24.07
CA ALA A 344 12.89 6.49 22.85
C ALA A 344 12.52 5.00 22.68
N VAL A 345 13.47 4.09 22.87
CA VAL A 345 13.23 2.63 22.81
C VAL A 345 12.24 2.20 23.89
N LEU A 346 12.39 2.65 25.14
CA LEU A 346 11.48 2.32 26.24
C LEU A 346 10.06 2.82 25.95
N VAL A 347 9.90 4.07 25.52
CA VAL A 347 8.58 4.62 25.13
C VAL A 347 7.97 3.80 23.99
N SER A 348 8.77 3.40 23.00
CA SER A 348 8.31 2.55 21.89
C SER A 348 7.82 1.19 22.36
N VAL A 349 8.56 0.52 23.25
CA VAL A 349 8.21 -0.79 23.80
C VAL A 349 6.96 -0.70 24.66
N ILE A 350 6.85 0.32 25.50
CA ILE A 350 5.65 0.60 26.29
C ILE A 350 4.45 0.80 25.36
N THR A 351 4.59 1.66 24.34
CA THR A 351 3.53 1.92 23.35
C THR A 351 3.13 0.65 22.61
N LEU A 352 4.09 -0.21 22.24
CA LEU A 352 3.82 -1.49 21.59
C LEU A 352 3.06 -2.45 22.50
N ASN A 353 3.46 -2.53 23.77
CA ASN A 353 2.76 -3.33 24.76
C ASN A 353 1.32 -2.84 24.98
N TYR A 354 1.12 -1.51 25.02
CA TYR A 354 -0.20 -0.90 25.10
C TYR A 354 -1.05 -1.16 23.84
N ALA A 355 -0.47 -0.99 22.66
CA ALA A 355 -1.10 -1.32 21.38
C ALA A 355 -1.58 -2.78 21.38
N LEU A 356 -0.70 -3.73 21.74
CA LEU A 356 -1.03 -5.16 21.86
C LEU A 356 -2.18 -5.40 22.84
N LYS A 357 -2.14 -4.79 24.03
CA LYS A 357 -3.21 -4.92 25.03
C LYS A 357 -4.54 -4.34 24.54
N SER A 358 -4.49 -3.21 23.82
CA SER A 358 -5.68 -2.50 23.34
C SER A 358 -6.42 -3.22 22.21
N GLN A 359 -5.74 -4.10 21.48
CA GLN A 359 -6.35 -4.97 20.46
C GLN A 359 -6.99 -6.23 21.06
N VAL A 360 -6.77 -6.45 22.37
CA VAL A 360 -7.26 -7.59 23.12
C VAL A 360 -8.07 -7.11 24.35
N PRO A 361 -9.02 -6.15 24.23
CA PRO A 361 -9.96 -5.93 25.33
C PRO A 361 -10.87 -7.16 25.40
N ASP A 362 -11.10 -7.66 26.61
CA ASP A 362 -12.11 -8.68 26.92
C ASP A 362 -11.96 -10.08 26.29
N MET A 363 -10.87 -10.38 25.58
CA MET A 363 -10.59 -11.77 25.22
C MET A 363 -10.31 -12.57 26.49
N SER A 364 -11.11 -13.60 26.71
CA SER A 364 -10.86 -14.64 27.70
C SER A 364 -9.44 -15.19 27.55
N ALA A 365 -8.88 -15.77 28.62
CA ALA A 365 -7.56 -16.40 28.55
C ALA A 365 -7.47 -17.44 27.41
N GLN A 366 -8.59 -18.10 27.09
CA GLN A 366 -8.71 -19.05 25.99
C GLN A 366 -8.69 -18.37 24.62
N GLU A 367 -9.43 -17.28 24.41
CA GLU A 367 -9.39 -16.52 23.15
C GLU A 367 -8.02 -15.89 22.92
N ARG A 368 -7.34 -15.46 23.99
CA ARG A 368 -5.96 -14.94 23.91
C ARG A 368 -4.98 -16.05 23.53
N ARG A 369 -5.10 -17.24 24.13
CA ARG A 369 -4.31 -18.41 23.72
C ARG A 369 -4.62 -18.82 22.28
N LEU A 370 -5.88 -18.78 21.87
CA LEU A 370 -6.30 -19.03 20.49
C LEU A 370 -5.81 -17.95 19.53
N TRP A 371 -5.73 -16.69 19.94
CA TRP A 371 -5.20 -15.60 19.11
C TRP A 371 -3.68 -15.71 18.96
N ILE A 372 -2.97 -16.02 20.04
CA ILE A 372 -1.52 -16.32 20.01
C ILE A 372 -1.27 -17.59 19.19
N ALA A 373 -2.07 -18.64 19.40
CA ALA A 373 -2.00 -19.88 18.64
C ALA A 373 -2.35 -19.66 17.18
N ARG A 374 -3.29 -18.77 16.84
CA ARG A 374 -3.59 -18.34 15.46
C ARG A 374 -2.46 -17.50 14.85
N GLY A 375 -1.75 -16.73 15.68
CA GLY A 375 -0.49 -16.09 15.30
C GLY A 375 0.59 -17.14 14.97
N GLY A 376 0.67 -18.21 15.77
CA GLY A 376 1.43 -19.42 15.45
C GLY A 376 0.90 -20.13 14.19
N ASP A 377 -0.41 -20.08 13.96
CA ASP A 377 -1.04 -20.58 12.74
C ASP A 377 -0.77 -19.69 11.54
N VAL A 378 -0.19 -18.49 11.66
CA VAL A 378 0.31 -17.80 10.46
C VAL A 378 1.43 -18.63 9.84
N ILE A 379 2.26 -19.30 10.66
CA ILE A 379 3.30 -20.24 10.21
C ILE A 379 2.68 -21.56 9.73
N SER A 380 1.63 -22.06 10.41
CA SER A 380 0.95 -23.29 9.98
C SER A 380 0.12 -23.08 8.70
N GLN A 381 -0.65 -22.00 8.61
CA GLN A 381 -1.37 -21.53 7.43
C GLN A 381 -0.43 -21.30 6.28
N SER A 382 0.79 -20.80 6.49
CA SER A 382 1.74 -20.66 5.40
C SER A 382 2.45 -21.91 5.00
N ARG A 383 2.76 -22.80 5.93
CA ARG A 383 3.19 -24.15 5.57
C ARG A 383 2.11 -24.86 4.77
N GLU A 384 0.86 -24.74 5.20
CA GLU A 384 -0.29 -25.30 4.50
C GLU A 384 -0.51 -24.61 3.17
N GLN A 385 -0.40 -23.29 3.09
CA GLN A 385 -0.48 -22.51 1.87
C GLN A 385 0.67 -22.79 0.92
N LEU A 386 1.90 -23.05 1.38
CA LEU A 386 3.04 -23.48 0.58
C LEU A 386 2.85 -24.90 0.05
N ARG A 387 2.39 -25.81 0.92
CA ARG A 387 1.99 -27.17 0.54
C ARG A 387 0.88 -27.13 -0.50
N LEU A 388 -0.06 -26.22 -0.30
CA LEU A 388 -1.13 -25.93 -1.22
C LEU A 388 -0.67 -25.08 -2.39
N ALA A 389 0.47 -24.36 -2.41
CA ALA A 389 0.84 -23.45 -3.51
C ALA A 389 1.08 -24.22 -4.81
N GLY A 390 1.72 -25.40 -4.70
CA GLY A 390 1.84 -26.34 -5.82
C GLY A 390 0.48 -26.86 -6.29
N LYS A 391 -0.46 -27.12 -5.36
CA LYS A 391 -1.85 -27.49 -5.68
C LYS A 391 -2.71 -26.30 -6.11
N LEU A 392 -2.42 -25.09 -5.67
CA LEU A 392 -3.15 -23.84 -5.89
C LEU A 392 -2.77 -23.25 -7.22
N ARG A 393 -1.59 -23.56 -7.76
CA ARG A 393 -1.30 -23.30 -9.17
C ARG A 393 -2.18 -24.18 -10.06
N ASN A 394 -2.30 -25.47 -9.75
CA ASN A 394 -3.19 -26.38 -10.48
C ASN A 394 -4.67 -26.02 -10.25
N ILE A 395 -5.06 -25.73 -9.01
CA ILE A 395 -6.39 -25.24 -8.65
C ILE A 395 -6.60 -23.84 -9.20
N GLN A 396 -5.63 -22.94 -9.38
CA GLN A 396 -5.83 -21.64 -10.03
C GLN A 396 -5.94 -21.78 -11.54
N GLU A 397 -5.27 -22.73 -12.16
CA GLU A 397 -5.49 -23.05 -13.57
C GLU A 397 -6.84 -23.73 -13.78
N GLU A 398 -7.20 -24.68 -12.92
CA GLU A 398 -8.55 -25.25 -12.87
C GLU A 398 -9.59 -24.21 -12.47
N GLN A 399 -9.25 -23.26 -11.58
CA GLN A 399 -10.06 -22.15 -11.06
C GLN A 399 -10.00 -20.91 -11.95
N LYS A 400 -9.22 -20.81 -13.03
CA LYS A 400 -9.38 -19.69 -13.98
C LYS A 400 -10.80 -19.72 -14.56
N THR A 401 -11.32 -20.92 -14.78
CA THR A 401 -12.73 -21.19 -15.12
C THR A 401 -13.68 -20.87 -13.93
N PRO A 402 -13.58 -21.48 -12.73
CA PRO A 402 -14.25 -21.18 -11.46
C PRO A 402 -14.10 -19.81 -10.80
N LEU A 403 -13.08 -18.99 -11.04
CA LEU A 403 -12.99 -17.61 -10.58
C LEU A 403 -13.83 -16.77 -11.51
N THR A 404 -13.81 -17.06 -12.81
CA THR A 404 -14.81 -16.53 -13.73
C THR A 404 -16.21 -16.99 -13.29
N VAL A 405 -16.39 -18.26 -12.92
CA VAL A 405 -17.68 -18.80 -12.42
C VAL A 405 -18.02 -18.31 -11.01
N SER A 406 -17.07 -18.03 -10.11
CA SER A 406 -17.31 -17.50 -8.75
C SER A 406 -17.57 -16.01 -8.82
N TRP A 407 -16.88 -15.29 -9.70
CA TRP A 407 -17.26 -13.95 -10.13
C TRP A 407 -18.59 -13.97 -10.88
N GLN A 408 -19.01 -15.05 -11.56
CA GLN A 408 -20.35 -15.17 -12.16
C GLN A 408 -21.41 -15.63 -11.15
N ILE A 409 -21.10 -16.46 -10.16
CA ILE A 409 -22.00 -16.97 -9.10
C ILE A 409 -22.21 -15.87 -8.09
N LEU A 410 -21.15 -15.20 -7.63
CA LEU A 410 -21.27 -13.96 -6.87
C LEU A 410 -21.94 -12.87 -7.75
N ALA A 411 -21.88 -12.94 -9.09
CA ALA A 411 -22.64 -12.00 -9.96
C ALA A 411 -24.09 -12.38 -10.05
N ARG A 412 -24.40 -13.66 -10.05
CA ARG A 412 -25.74 -14.20 -10.13
C ARG A 412 -26.43 -14.05 -8.79
N ALA A 413 -25.77 -14.38 -7.69
CA ALA A 413 -26.18 -14.09 -6.32
C ALA A 413 -26.37 -12.59 -6.11
N CYS A 414 -25.41 -11.72 -6.48
CA CYS A 414 -25.62 -10.28 -6.41
C CYS A 414 -26.76 -9.83 -7.33
N ARG A 415 -26.86 -10.27 -8.60
CA ARG A 415 -27.98 -9.92 -9.51
C ARG A 415 -29.33 -10.40 -8.99
N MET A 416 -29.38 -11.54 -8.30
CA MET A 416 -30.60 -12.09 -7.72
C MET A 416 -30.99 -11.34 -6.45
N SER A 417 -30.03 -11.02 -5.57
CA SER A 417 -30.26 -10.17 -4.39
C SER A 417 -30.58 -8.72 -4.77
N LEU A 418 -30.05 -8.21 -5.89
CA LEU A 418 -30.27 -6.84 -6.40
C LEU A 418 -31.51 -6.71 -7.30
N ARG A 419 -32.13 -7.82 -7.71
CA ARG A 419 -33.31 -7.79 -8.60
C ARG A 419 -34.60 -7.39 -7.89
N LEU A 420 -34.63 -7.38 -6.56
CA LEU A 420 -35.84 -7.13 -5.79
C LEU A 420 -35.70 -6.03 -4.71
N GLN A 421 -34.51 -5.46 -4.52
CA GLN A 421 -34.30 -4.36 -3.57
C GLN A 421 -33.25 -3.36 -4.06
N THR A 422 -33.51 -2.07 -3.83
CA THR A 422 -32.53 -0.98 -3.90
C THR A 422 -31.46 -1.24 -2.85
N VAL A 423 -30.32 -1.80 -3.24
CA VAL A 423 -29.22 -1.99 -2.29
C VAL A 423 -28.48 -0.67 -2.17
N ASP A 424 -28.57 -0.07 -0.98
CA ASP A 424 -27.66 0.97 -0.56
C ASP A 424 -26.25 0.38 -0.57
N ILE A 425 -25.44 0.82 -1.55
CA ILE A 425 -24.04 0.46 -1.60
C ILE A 425 -23.35 1.32 -0.56
N TYR A 426 -23.34 0.82 0.68
CA TYR A 426 -22.32 1.16 1.66
C TYR A 426 -20.96 1.03 0.96
N SER A 427 -19.97 1.81 1.37
CA SER A 427 -18.57 1.76 0.88
C SER A 427 -17.89 0.36 0.96
N TYR A 428 -18.62 -0.66 1.37
CA TYR A 428 -18.32 -2.08 1.37
C TYR A 428 -18.85 -2.74 0.08
N LYS A 429 -17.98 -3.39 -0.70
CA LYS A 429 -18.23 -4.14 -1.96
C LYS A 429 -18.34 -3.32 -3.25
N GLN A 430 -18.02 -2.03 -3.25
CA GLN A 430 -17.98 -1.21 -4.49
C GLN A 430 -16.99 -1.77 -5.52
N GLY A 431 -15.87 -2.34 -5.08
CA GLY A 431 -14.89 -2.91 -6.01
C GLY A 431 -15.41 -4.12 -6.78
N ALA A 432 -16.24 -4.94 -6.14
CA ALA A 432 -16.92 -6.06 -6.80
C ALA A 432 -17.91 -5.59 -7.88
N VAL A 433 -18.45 -4.37 -7.77
CA VAL A 433 -19.36 -3.75 -8.74
C VAL A 433 -18.57 -3.11 -9.89
N LEU A 434 -17.53 -2.33 -9.58
CA LEU A 434 -16.69 -1.66 -10.58
C LEU A 434 -15.97 -2.68 -11.48
N ALA A 435 -15.55 -3.81 -10.91
CA ALA A 435 -14.97 -4.92 -11.67
C ALA A 435 -15.96 -5.58 -12.66
N ARG A 436 -17.27 -5.37 -12.52
CA ARG A 436 -18.31 -6.10 -13.28
C ARG A 436 -19.08 -5.33 -14.34
N LYS A 437 -18.77 -4.04 -14.59
CA LYS A 437 -19.49 -3.21 -15.59
C LYS A 437 -21.04 -3.28 -15.47
N VAL A 438 -21.60 -3.48 -14.26
CA VAL A 438 -23.06 -3.62 -14.07
C VAL A 438 -23.72 -2.24 -14.17
N GLN A 439 -24.84 -2.15 -14.91
CA GLN A 439 -25.71 -0.97 -14.90
C GLN A 439 -26.47 -0.93 -13.57
N LEU A 440 -26.25 0.12 -12.78
CA LEU A 440 -26.94 0.35 -11.51
C LEU A 440 -27.96 1.50 -11.66
N PRO A 441 -29.17 1.38 -11.09
CA PRO A 441 -30.03 2.54 -10.87
C PRO A 441 -29.36 3.50 -9.84
N PRO A 442 -29.66 4.80 -9.90
CA PRO A 442 -29.07 5.78 -8.99
C PRO A 442 -29.60 5.58 -7.57
N SER A 443 -28.78 5.03 -6.68
CA SER A 443 -29.01 5.07 -5.22
C SER A 443 -28.41 6.36 -4.64
N PRO A 444 -28.97 6.92 -3.55
CA PRO A 444 -28.45 8.12 -2.92
C PRO A 444 -27.00 7.94 -2.45
N PRO A 445 -26.14 8.97 -2.54
CA PRO A 445 -24.73 8.83 -2.25
C PRO A 445 -24.48 8.81 -0.75
N TYR A 446 -24.11 7.66 -0.19
CA TYR A 446 -23.48 7.62 1.13
C TYR A 446 -22.05 7.08 1.04
N PHE A 447 -21.16 7.93 0.50
CA PHE A 447 -19.77 7.96 0.97
C PHE A 447 -19.77 8.56 2.38
N ARG A 448 -20.02 7.75 3.42
CA ARG A 448 -19.88 8.24 4.82
C ARG A 448 -18.42 8.44 5.23
N VAL A 449 -17.45 8.01 4.43
CA VAL A 449 -16.02 8.13 4.76
C VAL A 449 -15.50 9.57 4.60
N THR A 450 -16.18 10.41 3.82
CA THR A 450 -15.82 11.83 3.70
C THR A 450 -17.09 12.68 3.61
N ARG A 451 -17.37 13.49 4.63
CA ARG A 451 -18.47 14.48 4.63
C ARG A 451 -18.26 15.64 3.63
N SER A 452 -17.30 15.55 2.72
CA SER A 452 -16.99 16.59 1.73
C SER A 452 -18.11 16.67 0.69
N PRO A 453 -18.87 17.79 0.62
CA PRO A 453 -19.91 17.97 -0.39
C PRO A 453 -19.35 17.89 -1.82
N TRP A 454 -18.08 18.28 -2.00
CA TRP A 454 -17.40 18.20 -3.28
C TRP A 454 -17.16 16.75 -3.73
N LEU A 455 -16.65 15.87 -2.85
CA LEU A 455 -16.45 14.45 -3.17
C LEU A 455 -17.79 13.75 -3.48
N ALA A 456 -18.84 14.07 -2.71
CA ALA A 456 -20.18 13.54 -2.95
C ALA A 456 -20.71 13.95 -4.33
N LYS A 457 -20.67 15.25 -4.68
CA LYS A 457 -21.10 15.78 -5.98
C LYS A 457 -20.30 15.17 -7.13
N ARG A 458 -18.99 14.98 -6.95
CA ARG A 458 -18.13 14.38 -7.98
C ARG A 458 -18.47 12.92 -8.24
N ASN A 459 -18.65 12.14 -7.17
CA ASN A 459 -19.06 10.74 -7.27
C ASN A 459 -20.41 10.60 -7.98
N GLN A 460 -21.41 11.42 -7.60
CA GLN A 460 -22.70 11.49 -8.32
C GLN A 460 -22.50 11.79 -9.82
N GLY A 461 -21.69 12.80 -10.14
CA GLY A 461 -21.40 13.18 -11.52
C GLY A 461 -20.75 12.07 -12.35
N PHE A 462 -19.85 11.29 -11.75
CA PHE A 462 -19.23 10.12 -12.38
C PHE A 462 -20.29 9.07 -12.76
N TRP A 463 -21.15 8.69 -11.82
CA TRP A 463 -22.19 7.68 -12.07
C TRP A 463 -23.20 8.14 -13.12
N HIS A 464 -23.60 9.42 -13.10
CA HIS A 464 -24.48 9.98 -14.13
C HIS A 464 -23.85 9.96 -15.53
N ARG A 465 -22.53 10.19 -15.67
CA ARG A 465 -21.85 10.09 -16.98
C ARG A 465 -21.76 8.65 -17.46
N ARG A 466 -21.40 7.71 -16.58
CA ARG A 466 -21.36 6.26 -16.89
C ARG A 466 -22.73 5.74 -17.30
N GLN A 467 -23.79 6.13 -16.60
CA GLN A 467 -25.16 5.77 -16.96
C GLN A 467 -25.55 6.32 -18.34
N ARG A 468 -25.21 7.58 -18.64
CA ARG A 468 -25.44 8.16 -19.98
C ARG A 468 -24.69 7.42 -21.08
N GLN A 469 -23.42 7.07 -20.87
CA GLN A 469 -22.63 6.27 -21.83
C GLN A 469 -23.19 4.85 -22.01
N ALA A 470 -23.62 4.21 -20.91
CA ALA A 470 -24.21 2.88 -20.96
C ALA A 470 -25.59 2.89 -21.65
N GLY A 471 -26.40 3.91 -21.41
CA GLY A 471 -27.67 4.16 -22.09
C GLY A 471 -27.50 4.47 -23.58
N PHE A 472 -26.48 5.24 -23.94
CA PHE A 472 -26.13 5.47 -25.35
C PHE A 472 -25.69 4.18 -26.05
N SER A 473 -24.90 3.35 -25.37
CA SER A 473 -24.46 2.05 -25.90
C SER A 473 -25.64 1.09 -26.08
N SER A 474 -26.58 1.04 -25.14
CA SER A 474 -27.78 0.20 -25.28
C SER A 474 -28.72 0.71 -26.38
N LEU A 475 -28.86 2.04 -26.53
CA LEU A 475 -29.61 2.66 -27.62
C LEU A 475 -28.96 2.34 -28.98
N LEU A 476 -27.65 2.46 -29.11
CA LEU A 476 -26.91 2.14 -30.34
C LEU A 476 -27.05 0.65 -30.71
N ILE A 477 -26.94 -0.26 -29.72
CA ILE A 477 -27.17 -1.70 -29.94
C ILE A 477 -28.61 -1.96 -30.39
N ARG A 478 -29.60 -1.24 -29.83
CA ARG A 478 -31.00 -1.35 -30.22
C ARG A 478 -31.21 -0.85 -31.66
N LEU A 479 -30.67 0.32 -32.00
CA LEU A 479 -30.71 0.87 -33.37
C LEU A 479 -30.05 -0.06 -34.40
N ILE A 480 -28.91 -0.68 -34.06
CA ILE A 480 -28.26 -1.68 -34.94
C ILE A 480 -29.14 -2.91 -35.14
N LYS A 481 -29.79 -3.40 -34.07
CA LYS A 481 -30.73 -4.53 -34.16
C LYS A 481 -31.95 -4.18 -35.00
N ASP A 482 -32.51 -2.99 -34.81
CA ASP A 482 -33.70 -2.53 -35.55
C ASP A 482 -33.36 -2.28 -37.03
N TRP A 483 -32.17 -1.72 -37.32
CA TRP A 483 -31.67 -1.59 -38.69
C TRP A 483 -31.46 -2.95 -39.36
N ARG A 484 -30.91 -3.95 -38.66
CA ARG A 484 -30.79 -5.32 -39.20
C ARG A 484 -32.15 -5.92 -39.51
N ARG A 485 -33.14 -5.78 -38.61
CA ARG A 485 -34.52 -6.25 -38.83
C ARG A 485 -35.15 -5.56 -40.04
N TRP A 486 -35.00 -4.25 -40.14
CA TRP A 486 -35.48 -3.48 -41.28
C TRP A 486 -34.81 -3.91 -42.58
N LYS A 487 -33.50 -4.15 -42.57
CA LYS A 487 -32.76 -4.67 -43.73
C LYS A 487 -33.24 -6.05 -44.16
N THR A 488 -33.51 -6.96 -43.23
CA THR A 488 -34.11 -8.27 -43.55
C THR A 488 -35.54 -8.16 -44.06
N ALA A 489 -36.34 -7.19 -43.57
CA ALA A 489 -37.70 -6.99 -44.02
C ALA A 489 -37.78 -6.29 -45.40
N SER A 490 -36.88 -5.34 -45.67
CA SER A 490 -36.83 -4.56 -46.92
C SER A 490 -36.16 -5.31 -48.07
N LEU A 491 -35.26 -6.25 -47.79
CA LEU A 491 -34.61 -7.05 -48.84
C LEU A 491 -35.48 -8.15 -49.42
N GLY A 492 -36.71 -8.37 -48.92
CA GLY A 492 -37.74 -9.14 -49.62
C GLY A 492 -37.26 -10.47 -50.22
N LEU A 493 -36.32 -11.16 -49.58
CA LEU A 493 -35.86 -12.47 -50.02
C LEU A 493 -36.91 -13.50 -49.59
N ASN A 494 -38.01 -13.51 -50.34
CA ASN A 494 -38.87 -14.66 -50.51
C ASN A 494 -38.05 -15.77 -51.16
N SER A 495 -37.24 -16.49 -50.39
CA SER A 495 -36.79 -17.82 -50.76
C SER A 495 -37.89 -18.82 -50.40
N SER A 496 -38.97 -18.78 -51.16
CA SER A 496 -39.90 -19.91 -51.25
C SER A 496 -39.23 -21.00 -52.08
N HIS A 497 -38.59 -21.99 -51.45
CA HIS A 497 -38.42 -23.37 -51.93
C HIS A 497 -37.59 -24.18 -50.93
N GLY A 498 -38.08 -25.38 -50.56
CA GLY A 498 -37.24 -26.43 -49.99
C GLY A 498 -37.75 -27.09 -48.70
N THR A 499 -38.78 -27.90 -48.84
CA THR A 499 -38.99 -29.24 -48.22
C THR A 499 -38.59 -29.50 -46.76
N ALA A 500 -39.62 -29.99 -46.05
CA ALA A 500 -39.64 -30.62 -44.74
C ALA A 500 -38.51 -31.63 -44.47
N CYS A 501 -38.00 -31.58 -43.24
CA CYS A 501 -37.52 -32.76 -42.53
C CYS A 501 -38.01 -32.63 -41.08
N GLU A 502 -39.09 -33.36 -40.81
CA GLU A 502 -39.71 -33.55 -39.51
C GLU A 502 -38.79 -34.45 -38.67
N VAL A 503 -38.19 -33.90 -37.61
CA VAL A 503 -37.43 -34.69 -36.64
C VAL A 503 -38.28 -34.88 -35.40
N ASP A 504 -38.71 -36.12 -35.27
CA ASP A 504 -39.57 -36.72 -34.26
C ASP A 504 -39.05 -36.50 -32.83
N SER A 505 -39.88 -35.88 -31.99
CA SER A 505 -39.61 -35.62 -30.57
C SER A 505 -40.43 -36.55 -29.67
N ARG A 506 -40.24 -37.87 -29.82
CA ARG A 506 -40.77 -38.88 -28.90
C ARG A 506 -39.68 -39.82 -28.41
N CYS A 507 -39.02 -39.45 -27.32
CA CYS A 507 -38.47 -40.41 -26.35
C CYS A 507 -37.89 -39.64 -25.17
N TRP A 508 -38.64 -39.57 -24.05
CA TRP A 508 -38.14 -39.83 -22.69
C TRP A 508 -39.25 -39.51 -21.67
N SER A 509 -40.06 -40.52 -21.40
CA SER A 509 -40.92 -40.61 -20.22
C SER A 509 -40.78 -42.01 -19.62
N SER A 510 -39.93 -42.15 -18.59
CA SER A 510 -40.12 -43.10 -17.47
C SER A 510 -38.83 -43.22 -16.65
N ALA A 511 -38.85 -42.72 -15.42
CA ALA A 511 -38.27 -43.39 -14.24
C ALA A 511 -38.45 -42.51 -13.00
N SER A 512 -39.65 -42.57 -12.44
CA SER A 512 -39.91 -42.31 -11.03
C SER A 512 -39.18 -43.36 -10.19
N ARG A 513 -38.26 -42.95 -9.30
CA ARG A 513 -37.99 -43.65 -8.05
C ARG A 513 -37.58 -42.67 -6.95
N SER A 514 -38.47 -42.57 -5.99
CA SER A 514 -38.35 -41.98 -4.67
C SER A 514 -37.14 -42.51 -3.88
N ARG A 515 -36.34 -41.60 -3.32
CA ARG A 515 -35.71 -41.79 -2.01
C ARG A 515 -35.74 -40.47 -1.25
N THR A 516 -36.68 -40.40 -0.32
CA THR A 516 -36.66 -39.58 0.88
C THR A 516 -35.39 -39.90 1.68
N LEU A 517 -34.62 -38.88 2.01
CA LEU A 517 -33.63 -38.92 3.08
C LEU A 517 -33.83 -37.66 3.91
N ASP A 518 -34.58 -37.85 4.99
CA ASP A 518 -34.60 -36.98 6.16
C ASP A 518 -33.18 -36.87 6.72
N THR A 519 -32.75 -35.65 7.04
CA THR A 519 -31.76 -35.43 8.11
C THR A 519 -32.02 -34.07 8.76
N PRO A 520 -31.86 -33.98 10.09
CA PRO A 520 -32.50 -32.95 10.90
C PRO A 520 -31.68 -31.68 11.01
N LEU A 521 -32.44 -30.59 11.20
CA LEU A 521 -31.99 -29.33 11.80
C LEU A 521 -31.34 -29.60 13.17
N TYR A 522 -30.14 -29.06 13.36
CA TYR A 522 -29.57 -28.84 14.69
C TYR A 522 -29.42 -27.33 14.94
N HIS A 523 -29.78 -26.98 16.18
CA HIS A 523 -29.67 -25.68 16.84
C HIS A 523 -28.27 -25.07 16.82
#